data_AF-A0A357F5F3-F1
#
_entry.id   AF-A0A357F5F3-F1
#
_cell.length_a   1.000
_cell.length_b   1.000
_cell.length_c   1.000
_cell.angle_alpha   90.00
_cell.angle_beta   90.00
_cell.angle_gamma   90.00
#
_symmetry.space_group_name_H-M   'P 1'
#
loop_
_entity.id
_entity.type
_entity.pdbx_description
1 polymer ?
#
loop_
_entity_poly.entity_id
_entity_poly.type
_entity_poly.pdbx_seq_one_letter_code
_entity_poly.pdbx_strand_id
1 'polypeptide(L)'
;MSKTWRGQYFDGRIPTHRNVTVSSDTRGVRIKFEDGSGRFWHRADFRLQQDLQQGPVRLEYGEFPPETLVVDDPEFGRNFGKNLTSRNRFFTPLLALLIVIIFPALIYWGIPSASGLLARFVPISIEQQLGQYVIDEIFPNRVICETAAGRQALEKLLARLAPADSDY
;
A
#
# COMPACT_ATOMS: atom_id res chain seq x y z
N MET A 1 6.03 1.51 -39.55
CA MET A 1 4.89 2.44 -39.64
C MET A 1 3.81 1.95 -38.69
N SER A 2 3.43 2.74 -37.68
CA SER A 2 2.36 2.38 -36.75
C SER A 2 1.02 2.37 -37.50
N LYS A 3 0.32 1.23 -37.50
CA LYS A 3 -1.01 1.13 -38.10
C LYS A 3 -1.98 2.10 -37.42
N THR A 4 -2.89 2.67 -38.20
CA THR A 4 -3.90 3.61 -37.74
C THR A 4 -5.28 3.03 -37.95
N TRP A 5 -6.15 3.20 -36.95
CA TRP A 5 -7.53 2.75 -36.93
C TRP A 5 -8.47 3.94 -36.72
N ARG A 6 -9.73 3.78 -37.09
CA ARG A 6 -10.77 4.74 -36.74
C ARG A 6 -11.42 4.32 -35.43
N GLY A 7 -11.75 5.29 -34.60
CA GLY A 7 -12.45 5.05 -33.34
C GLY A 7 -13.37 6.21 -32.98
N GLN A 8 -14.18 5.98 -31.96
CA GLN A 8 -15.11 6.94 -31.38
C GLN A 8 -14.64 7.27 -29.97
N TYR A 9 -14.39 8.56 -29.71
CA TYR A 9 -13.98 9.07 -28.41
C TYR A 9 -15.17 9.70 -27.69
N PHE A 10 -15.39 9.30 -26.44
CA PHE A 10 -16.37 9.84 -25.52
C PHE A 10 -15.63 10.49 -24.35
N ASP A 11 -15.98 11.72 -24.01
CA ASP A 11 -15.31 12.51 -22.97
C ASP A 11 -15.86 12.26 -21.55
N GLY A 12 -16.90 11.43 -21.42
CA GLY A 12 -17.59 11.17 -20.14
C GLY A 12 -18.44 12.32 -19.63
N ARG A 13 -18.49 13.46 -20.33
CA ARG A 13 -19.22 14.68 -19.94
C ARG A 13 -20.41 14.96 -20.85
N ILE A 14 -20.25 14.68 -22.14
CA ILE A 14 -21.23 14.92 -23.18
C ILE A 14 -21.61 13.57 -23.80
N PRO A 15 -22.91 13.30 -24.05
CA PRO A 15 -23.36 12.05 -24.67
C PRO A 15 -23.05 11.96 -26.18
N THR A 16 -22.11 12.75 -26.70
CA THR A 16 -21.77 12.83 -28.11
C THR A 16 -20.36 12.30 -28.33
N HIS A 17 -20.19 11.39 -29.29
CA HIS A 17 -18.88 10.89 -29.68
C HIS A 17 -18.18 11.85 -30.63
N ARG A 18 -16.84 11.86 -30.56
CA ARG A 18 -15.98 12.50 -31.55
C ARG A 18 -15.25 11.42 -32.34
N ASN A 19 -15.26 11.54 -33.66
CA ASN A 19 -14.49 10.64 -34.52
C ASN A 19 -13.00 10.93 -34.35
N VAL A 20 -12.21 9.88 -34.15
CA VAL A 20 -10.78 9.98 -33.91
C VAL A 20 -10.00 8.95 -34.70
N THR A 21 -8.76 9.31 -35.04
CA THR A 21 -7.77 8.37 -35.56
C THR A 21 -6.91 7.87 -34.42
N VAL A 22 -6.87 6.56 -34.27
CA VAL A 22 -6.18 5.86 -33.19
C VAL A 22 -4.94 5.19 -33.75
N SER A 23 -3.80 5.33 -33.08
CA SER A 23 -2.60 4.54 -33.34
C SER A 23 -2.11 3.95 -32.04
N SER A 24 -1.67 2.70 -32.07
CA SER A 24 -1.10 2.03 -30.89
C SER A 24 0.41 1.91 -31.03
N ASP A 25 1.10 2.03 -29.90
CA ASP A 25 2.52 1.80 -29.73
C ASP A 25 2.71 0.94 -28.46
N THR A 26 3.93 0.48 -28.21
CA THR A 26 4.31 -0.30 -27.02
C THR A 26 4.00 0.43 -25.71
N ARG A 27 4.04 1.78 -25.73
CA ARG A 27 3.78 2.66 -24.58
C ARG A 27 2.30 2.90 -24.27
N GLY A 28 1.41 2.70 -25.26
CA GLY A 28 0.00 3.04 -25.10
C GLY A 28 -0.69 3.42 -26.42
N VAL A 29 -1.74 4.23 -26.32
CA VAL A 29 -2.59 4.61 -27.44
C VAL A 29 -2.48 6.11 -27.70
N ARG A 30 -2.24 6.49 -28.95
CA ARG A 30 -2.30 7.87 -29.42
C ARG A 30 -3.62 8.10 -30.16
N ILE A 31 -4.34 9.11 -29.72
CA ILE A 31 -5.63 9.54 -30.26
C ILE A 31 -5.40 10.87 -30.96
N LYS A 32 -5.78 10.97 -32.23
CA LYS A 32 -5.79 12.21 -33.00
C LYS A 32 -7.22 12.59 -33.33
N PHE A 33 -7.59 13.82 -32.99
CA PHE A 33 -8.89 14.40 -33.28
C PHE A 33 -8.88 15.09 -34.65
N GLU A 34 -10.06 15.34 -35.21
CA GLU A 34 -10.20 16.03 -36.51
C GLU A 34 -9.71 17.48 -36.47
N ASP A 35 -9.75 18.13 -35.30
CA ASP A 35 -9.23 19.48 -35.07
C ASP A 35 -7.68 19.55 -35.04
N GLY A 36 -7.00 18.42 -35.25
CA GLY A 36 -5.55 18.30 -35.22
C GLY A 36 -4.97 18.14 -33.81
N SER A 37 -5.79 18.24 -32.76
CA SER A 37 -5.35 17.96 -31.40
C SER A 37 -5.04 16.47 -31.22
N GLY A 38 -4.08 16.19 -30.34
CA GLY A 38 -3.61 14.83 -30.09
C GLY A 38 -3.54 14.55 -28.61
N ARG A 39 -4.02 13.37 -28.20
CA ARG A 39 -3.91 12.87 -26.83
C ARG A 39 -3.17 11.55 -26.82
N PHE A 40 -2.41 11.31 -25.76
CA PHE A 40 -1.73 10.06 -25.54
C PHE A 40 -2.20 9.45 -24.23
N TRP A 41 -2.64 8.20 -24.27
CA TRP A 41 -3.03 7.42 -23.11
C TRP A 41 -1.96 6.38 -22.85
N HIS A 42 -1.29 6.46 -21.70
CA HIS A 42 -0.31 5.44 -21.32
C HIS A 42 -1.02 4.16 -20.92
N ARG A 43 -0.35 3.03 -21.17
CA ARG A 43 -0.90 1.70 -20.85
C ARG A 43 -1.30 1.51 -19.39
N ALA A 44 -0.72 2.26 -18.46
CA ALA A 44 -1.07 2.22 -17.04
C ALA A 44 -2.36 2.96 -16.69
N ASP A 45 -2.82 3.87 -17.55
CA ASP A 45 -3.86 4.87 -17.23
C ASP A 45 -5.24 4.50 -17.78
N PHE A 46 -5.31 3.57 -18.74
CA PHE A 46 -6.57 3.09 -19.32
C PHE A 46 -6.76 1.59 -19.12
N ARG A 47 -8.01 1.15 -19.17
CA ARG A 47 -8.44 -0.23 -18.93
C ARG A 47 -9.26 -0.73 -20.10
N LEU A 48 -9.15 -2.01 -20.41
CA LEU A 48 -10.00 -2.68 -21.40
C LEU A 48 -11.31 -3.08 -20.72
N GLN A 49 -12.46 -2.65 -21.27
CA GLN A 49 -13.76 -3.13 -20.83
C GLN A 49 -14.03 -4.49 -21.49
N GLN A 50 -14.05 -5.55 -20.67
CA GLN A 50 -13.99 -6.96 -21.10
C GLN A 50 -15.35 -7.56 -21.55
N ASP A 51 -16.40 -6.74 -21.68
CA ASP A 51 -17.79 -7.22 -21.82
C ASP A 51 -18.09 -7.92 -23.15
N LEU A 52 -17.20 -7.89 -24.14
CA LEU A 52 -17.49 -8.41 -25.47
C LEU A 52 -16.42 -9.37 -25.96
N GLN A 53 -16.69 -10.67 -25.82
CA GLN A 53 -15.98 -11.69 -26.61
C GLN A 53 -16.23 -11.55 -28.13
N GLN A 54 -17.22 -10.76 -28.55
CA GLN A 54 -17.65 -10.61 -29.94
C GLN A 54 -18.08 -9.18 -30.33
N GLY A 55 -17.40 -8.14 -29.84
CA GLY A 55 -17.78 -6.75 -30.11
C GLY A 55 -16.60 -5.77 -30.15
N PRO A 56 -16.88 -4.48 -30.38
CA PRO A 56 -15.84 -3.48 -30.56
C PRO A 56 -15.00 -3.29 -29.31
N VAL A 57 -13.71 -3.02 -29.50
CA VAL A 57 -12.75 -2.84 -28.40
C VAL A 57 -13.04 -1.53 -27.71
N ARG A 58 -13.34 -1.59 -26.40
CA ARG A 58 -13.62 -0.42 -25.59
C ARG A 58 -12.55 -0.21 -24.52
N LEU A 59 -11.92 0.95 -24.53
CA LEU A 59 -10.92 1.38 -23.56
C LEU A 59 -11.48 2.52 -22.70
N GLU A 60 -11.35 2.42 -21.38
CA GLU A 60 -11.77 3.45 -20.41
C GLU A 60 -10.54 4.11 -19.78
N TYR A 61 -10.51 5.44 -19.71
CA TYR A 61 -9.42 6.24 -19.15
C TYR A 61 -9.94 7.13 -18.01
N GLY A 62 -9.23 7.15 -16.88
CA GLY A 62 -9.53 8.00 -15.73
C GLY A 62 -10.54 7.45 -14.73
N GLU A 63 -10.98 8.31 -13.79
CA GLU A 63 -11.99 8.03 -12.77
C GLU A 63 -13.38 8.51 -13.20
N PHE A 64 -14.42 8.10 -12.48
CA PHE A 64 -15.82 8.32 -12.87
C PHE A 64 -16.19 9.82 -12.98
N PRO A 65 -16.82 10.26 -14.10
CA PRO A 65 -17.14 9.50 -15.31
C PRO A 65 -15.91 9.31 -16.23
N PRO A 66 -15.62 8.07 -16.66
CA PRO A 66 -14.42 7.79 -17.44
C PRO A 66 -14.54 8.27 -18.90
N GLU A 67 -13.41 8.67 -19.48
CA GLU A 67 -13.30 8.87 -20.92
C GLU A 67 -13.28 7.50 -21.61
N THR A 68 -14.00 7.33 -22.71
CA THR A 68 -14.14 6.03 -23.38
C THR A 68 -13.69 6.12 -24.84
N LEU A 69 -12.87 5.18 -25.29
CA LEU A 69 -12.48 5.02 -26.68
C LEU A 69 -13.02 3.69 -27.21
N VAL A 70 -13.83 3.74 -28.26
CA VAL A 70 -14.40 2.56 -28.94
C VAL A 70 -13.73 2.42 -30.29
N VAL A 71 -13.19 1.24 -30.58
CA VAL A 71 -12.56 0.89 -31.86
C VAL A 71 -13.22 -0.36 -32.41
N ASP A 72 -13.92 -0.22 -33.54
CA ASP A 72 -14.68 -1.31 -34.17
C ASP A 72 -13.81 -2.33 -34.92
N ASP A 73 -12.54 -1.98 -35.19
CA ASP A 73 -11.64 -2.85 -35.95
C ASP A 73 -11.17 -4.06 -35.11
N PRO A 74 -11.50 -5.30 -35.52
CA PRO A 74 -11.13 -6.50 -34.77
C PRO A 74 -9.61 -6.74 -34.73
N GLU A 75 -8.85 -6.18 -35.67
CA GLU A 75 -7.40 -6.29 -35.70
C GLU A 75 -6.73 -5.44 -34.61
N PHE A 76 -7.35 -4.32 -34.20
CA PHE A 76 -6.90 -3.54 -33.05
C PHE A 76 -6.95 -4.39 -31.77
N GLY A 77 -8.06 -5.12 -31.57
CA GLY A 77 -8.24 -6.02 -30.43
C GLY A 77 -7.25 -7.18 -30.40
N ARG A 78 -6.92 -7.76 -31.55
CA ARG A 78 -5.94 -8.86 -31.64
C ARG A 78 -4.51 -8.40 -31.32
N ASN A 79 -4.14 -7.22 -31.77
CA ASN A 79 -2.79 -6.66 -31.54
C ASN A 79 -2.62 -6.07 -30.13
N PHE A 80 -3.69 -5.56 -29.54
CA PHE A 80 -3.62 -4.79 -28.30
C PHE A 80 -4.23 -5.52 -27.09
N GLY A 81 -5.29 -6.30 -27.30
CA GLY A 81 -6.08 -6.94 -26.24
C GLY A 81 -5.44 -8.15 -25.57
N LYS A 82 -4.47 -8.83 -26.20
CA LYS A 82 -3.81 -10.02 -25.61
C LYS A 82 -2.97 -9.71 -24.37
N ASN A 83 -2.59 -8.45 -24.16
CA ASN A 83 -1.57 -8.06 -23.18
C ASN A 83 -2.08 -7.08 -22.11
N LEU A 84 -3.35 -6.70 -22.14
CA LEU A 84 -3.93 -5.79 -21.15
C LEU A 84 -4.59 -6.61 -20.05
N THR A 85 -3.81 -6.90 -19.00
CA THR A 85 -4.32 -7.51 -17.77
C THR A 85 -5.44 -6.61 -17.24
N SER A 86 -6.67 -7.13 -17.21
CA SER A 86 -7.77 -6.41 -16.56
C SER A 86 -7.39 -6.28 -15.08
N ARG A 87 -7.11 -5.05 -14.64
CA ARG A 87 -6.75 -4.79 -13.25
C ARG A 87 -8.01 -5.08 -12.42
N ASN A 88 -8.04 -6.26 -11.80
CA ASN A 88 -9.20 -6.80 -11.11
C ASN A 88 -9.68 -5.81 -10.05
N ARG A 89 -10.87 -5.22 -10.24
CA ARG A 89 -11.45 -4.15 -9.40
C ARG A 89 -11.62 -4.60 -7.94
N PHE A 90 -11.63 -5.90 -7.69
CA PHE A 90 -11.77 -6.51 -6.36
C PHE A 90 -10.47 -6.68 -5.57
N PHE A 91 -9.30 -6.56 -6.21
CA PHE A 91 -8.03 -6.80 -5.51
C PHE A 91 -7.68 -5.65 -4.54
N THR A 92 -8.02 -4.42 -4.90
CA THR A 92 -7.78 -3.23 -4.07
C THR A 92 -8.57 -3.22 -2.76
N PRO A 93 -9.92 -3.45 -2.75
CA PRO A 93 -10.67 -3.49 -1.49
C PRO A 93 -10.30 -4.70 -0.62
N LEU A 94 -9.96 -5.84 -1.22
CA LEU A 94 -9.52 -7.03 -0.49
C LEU A 94 -8.21 -6.79 0.27
N LEU A 95 -7.25 -6.11 -0.37
CA LEU A 95 -5.99 -5.74 0.26
C LEU A 95 -6.20 -4.76 1.43
N ALA A 96 -7.07 -3.78 1.25
CA ALA A 96 -7.41 -2.83 2.31
C ALA A 96 -8.05 -3.54 3.52
N LEU A 97 -8.97 -4.47 3.29
CA LEU A 97 -9.58 -5.28 4.35
C LEU A 97 -8.54 -6.14 5.09
N LEU A 98 -7.62 -6.76 4.36
CA LEU A 98 -6.54 -7.56 4.96
C LEU A 98 -5.66 -6.74 5.90
N ILE A 99 -5.30 -5.52 5.52
CA ILE A 99 -4.49 -4.63 6.37
C ILE A 99 -5.22 -4.32 7.68
N VAL A 100 -6.52 -4.00 7.61
CA VAL A 100 -7.34 -3.69 8.79
C VAL A 100 -7.45 -4.87 9.76
N ILE A 101 -7.37 -6.11 9.27
CA ILE A 101 -7.45 -7.31 10.11
C ILE A 101 -6.07 -7.72 10.65
N ILE A 102 -5.04 -7.66 9.82
CA ILE A 102 -3.69 -8.11 10.18
C ILE A 102 -3.06 -7.19 11.23
N PHE A 103 -3.24 -5.87 11.11
CA PHE A 103 -2.59 -4.91 12.01
C PHE A 103 -3.00 -5.10 13.48
N PRO A 104 -4.30 -5.17 13.81
CA PRO A 104 -4.73 -5.45 15.18
C PRO A 104 -4.29 -6.84 15.66
N ALA A 105 -4.38 -7.86 14.80
CA ALA A 105 -3.96 -9.21 15.17
C ALA A 105 -2.47 -9.27 15.54
N LEU A 106 -1.61 -8.55 14.80
CA LEU A 106 -0.19 -8.44 15.13
C LEU A 106 0.04 -7.73 16.47
N ILE A 107 -0.70 -6.64 16.74
CA ILE A 107 -0.54 -5.88 17.99
C ILE A 107 -0.99 -6.71 19.19
N TYR A 108 -2.17 -7.34 19.12
CA TYR A 108 -2.76 -8.05 20.26
C TYR A 108 -2.20 -9.46 20.46
N TRP A 109 -1.77 -10.15 19.41
CA TRP A 109 -1.28 -11.54 19.51
C TRP A 109 0.15 -11.71 19.04
N GLY A 110 0.56 -11.03 17.98
CA GLY A 110 1.92 -11.15 17.42
C GLY A 110 2.99 -10.67 18.39
N ILE A 111 2.87 -9.43 18.88
CA ILE A 111 3.87 -8.83 19.78
C ILE A 111 3.98 -9.61 21.11
N PRO A 112 2.88 -9.92 21.84
CA PRO A 112 3.00 -10.64 23.09
C PRO A 112 3.65 -12.01 22.94
N SER A 113 3.33 -12.73 21.86
CA SER A 113 3.88 -14.08 21.59
C SER A 113 5.37 -14.05 21.22
N ALA A 114 5.82 -13.02 20.50
CA ALA A 114 7.21 -12.87 20.10
C ALA A 114 8.09 -12.18 21.16
N SER A 115 7.49 -11.49 22.13
CA SER A 115 8.21 -10.68 23.12
C SER A 115 9.27 -11.46 23.90
N GLY A 116 8.94 -12.65 24.38
CA GLY A 116 9.89 -13.48 25.15
C GLY A 116 11.10 -13.97 24.34
N LEU A 117 10.93 -14.18 23.03
CA LEU A 117 12.04 -14.51 22.14
C LEU A 117 12.91 -13.27 21.88
N LEU A 118 12.27 -12.13 21.60
CA LEU A 118 12.95 -10.88 21.29
C LEU A 118 13.70 -10.31 22.50
N ALA A 119 13.19 -10.51 23.71
CA ALA A 119 13.85 -10.09 24.95
C ALA A 119 15.28 -10.66 25.09
N ARG A 120 15.52 -11.89 24.61
CA ARG A 120 16.85 -12.52 24.63
C ARG A 120 17.87 -11.83 23.73
N PHE A 121 17.42 -11.03 22.76
CA PHE A 121 18.29 -10.30 21.85
C PHE A 121 18.54 -8.87 22.30
N VAL A 122 17.90 -8.41 23.38
CA VAL A 122 18.14 -7.08 23.93
C VAL A 122 19.45 -7.11 24.72
N PRO A 123 20.46 -6.32 24.33
CA PRO A 123 21.70 -6.22 25.10
C PRO A 123 21.45 -5.48 26.43
N ILE A 124 22.13 -5.93 27.48
CA ILE A 124 22.08 -5.33 28.82
C ILE A 124 22.38 -3.83 28.80
N SER A 125 23.26 -3.36 27.89
CA SER A 125 23.58 -1.93 27.76
C SER A 125 22.36 -1.08 27.39
N ILE A 126 21.42 -1.62 26.63
CA ILE A 126 20.18 -0.91 26.27
C ILE A 126 19.27 -0.80 27.49
N GLU A 127 19.16 -1.88 28.28
CA GLU A 127 18.36 -1.87 29.51
C GLU A 127 18.90 -0.85 30.52
N GLN A 128 20.22 -0.79 30.68
CA GLN A 128 20.87 0.19 31.55
C GLN A 128 20.65 1.63 31.09
N GLN A 129 20.78 1.90 29.79
CA GLN A 129 20.51 3.23 29.22
C GLN A 129 19.06 3.64 29.40
N LEU A 130 18.12 2.72 29.15
CA LEU A 130 16.70 2.96 29.35
C LEU A 130 16.38 3.22 30.84
N GLY A 131 16.98 2.43 31.73
CA GLY A 131 16.83 2.59 33.18
C GLY A 131 17.34 3.95 33.66
N GLN A 132 18.53 4.37 33.21
CA GLN A 132 19.08 5.70 33.51
C GLN A 132 18.16 6.81 32.99
N TYR A 133 17.70 6.71 31.75
CA TYR A 133 16.78 7.68 31.17
C TYR A 133 15.48 7.81 31.98
N VAL A 134 14.87 6.69 32.39
CA VAL A 134 13.65 6.70 33.21
C VAL A 134 13.89 7.36 34.57
N ILE A 135 15.00 7.01 35.22
CA ILE A 135 15.35 7.56 36.54
C ILE A 135 15.56 9.07 36.45
N ASP A 136 16.25 9.54 35.42
CA ASP A 136 16.66 10.94 35.31
C ASP A 136 15.56 11.84 34.73
N GLU A 137 14.80 11.36 33.74
CA GLU A 137 13.81 12.18 33.02
C GLU A 137 12.40 12.05 33.60
N ILE A 138 11.98 10.84 34.00
CA ILE A 138 10.61 10.60 34.50
C ILE A 138 10.50 10.93 36.00
N PHE A 139 11.58 10.73 36.74
CA PHE A 139 11.63 10.97 38.19
C PHE A 139 12.76 11.96 38.59
N PRO A 140 12.75 13.20 38.06
CA PRO A 140 13.84 14.14 38.28
C PRO A 140 13.95 14.61 39.74
N ASN A 141 12.83 14.73 40.45
CA ASN A 141 12.77 15.23 41.83
C ASN A 141 12.56 14.10 42.86
N ARG A 142 13.12 12.92 42.59
CA ARG A 142 12.95 11.76 43.46
C ARG A 142 13.60 11.97 44.82
N VAL A 143 12.88 11.60 45.88
CA VAL A 143 13.42 11.53 47.24
C VAL A 143 13.96 10.13 47.46
N ILE A 144 15.28 10.01 47.54
CA ILE A 144 15.97 8.73 47.73
C ILE A 144 16.39 8.60 49.19
N CYS A 145 16.03 7.50 49.83
CA CYS A 145 16.48 7.18 51.18
C CYS A 145 17.93 6.64 51.16
N GLU A 146 18.91 7.53 51.14
CA GLU A 146 20.33 7.13 51.09
C GLU A 146 20.96 6.85 52.46
N THR A 147 20.21 7.02 53.55
CA THR A 147 20.72 6.80 54.91
C THR A 147 21.09 5.32 55.13
N ALA A 148 22.05 5.08 56.03
CA ALA A 148 22.51 3.72 56.34
C ALA A 148 21.36 2.78 56.76
N ALA A 149 20.40 3.28 57.55
CA ALA A 149 19.21 2.53 57.94
C ALA A 149 18.29 2.21 56.74
N GLY A 150 18.17 3.15 55.79
CA GLY A 150 17.40 2.95 54.55
C GLY A 150 18.02 1.87 53.67
N ARG A 151 19.33 1.91 53.45
CA ARG A 151 20.06 0.88 52.68
C ARG A 151 19.96 -0.50 53.33
N GLN A 152 20.13 -0.58 54.66
CA GLN A 152 20.02 -1.84 55.38
C GLN A 152 18.61 -2.44 55.30
N ALA A 153 17.57 -1.60 55.35
CA ALA A 153 16.19 -2.06 55.16
C ALA A 153 15.95 -2.58 53.74
N LEU A 154 16.49 -1.90 52.73
CA LEU A 154 16.41 -2.33 51.33
C LEU A 154 17.10 -3.67 51.12
N GLU A 155 18.35 -3.83 51.58
CA GLU A 155 19.10 -5.09 51.48
C GLU A 155 18.35 -6.25 52.15
N LYS A 156 17.75 -6.01 53.32
CA LYS A 156 16.96 -7.00 54.03
C LYS A 156 15.70 -7.41 53.26
N LEU A 157 15.08 -6.50 52.51
CA LEU A 157 13.95 -6.81 51.64
C LEU A 157 14.40 -7.61 50.41
N LEU A 158 15.50 -7.19 49.77
CA LEU A 158 16.06 -7.89 48.61
C LEU A 158 16.45 -9.32 48.99
N ALA A 159 17.10 -9.53 50.13
CA ALA A 159 17.47 -10.87 50.61
C ALA A 159 16.27 -11.79 50.89
N ARG A 160 15.06 -11.24 51.06
CA ARG A 160 13.83 -12.03 51.23
C ARG A 160 13.08 -12.28 49.93
N LEU A 161 13.20 -11.37 48.97
CA LEU A 161 12.35 -11.32 47.77
C LEU A 161 13.09 -11.80 46.52
N ALA A 162 14.41 -11.63 46.47
CA ALA A 162 15.22 -12.12 45.36
C ALA A 162 15.41 -13.65 45.51
N PRO A 163 15.12 -14.44 44.47
CA PRO A 163 15.46 -15.86 44.47
C PRO A 163 16.99 -16.04 44.56
N ALA A 164 17.45 -17.13 45.18
CA ALA A 164 18.87 -17.38 45.41
C ALA A 164 19.72 -17.45 44.12
N ASP A 165 19.09 -17.75 42.98
CA ASP A 165 19.68 -17.80 41.64
C ASP A 165 19.11 -16.68 40.74
N SER A 166 19.08 -15.43 41.18
CA SER A 166 18.85 -14.33 40.25
C SER A 166 20.15 -14.00 39.51
N ASP A 167 20.48 -14.81 38.49
CA ASP A 167 21.49 -14.47 37.48
C ASP A 167 20.88 -13.46 36.48
N TYR A 168 20.64 -12.24 36.97
CA TYR A 168 20.56 -11.04 36.15
C TYR A 168 21.85 -10.23 36.35
#